data_AF-A0A9W6L0Z4-F1
#
_entry.id   AF-A0A9W6L0Z4-F1
#
_cell.length_a   1.000
_cell.length_b   1.000
_cell.length_c   1.000
_cell.angle_alpha   90.00
_cell.angle_beta   90.00
_cell.angle_gamma   90.00
#
_symmetry.space_group_name_H-M   'P 1'
#
loop_
_entity.id
_entity.type
_entity.pdbx_description
1 polymer ?
#
loop_
_entity_poly.entity_id
_entity_poly.type
_entity_poly.pdbx_seq_one_letter_code
_entity_poly.pdbx_strand_id
1 'polypeptide(L)' 'MLLDEPSDGLAPAIVDQIADLLATLRREGVAILLVEQDLHLAFAVCDEIAVMEKGRIVHRVGTQEFRADRATAHRLLGVA' A
#
# COMPACT_ATOMS: atom_id res chain seq x y z
N MET A 1 13.51 2.52 -3.99
CA MET A 1 12.98 3.77 -3.39
C MET A 1 12.16 3.40 -2.16
N LEU A 2 12.28 4.16 -1.07
CA LEU A 2 11.53 3.95 0.17
C LEU A 2 10.65 5.19 0.39
N LEU A 3 9.36 4.99 0.66
CA LEU A 3 8.42 6.05 1.02
C LEU A 3 7.74 5.68 2.33
N ASP A 4 7.70 6.64 3.24
CA ASP A 4 7.09 6.51 4.57
C ASP A 4 5.89 7.47 4.65
N GLU A 5 4.69 6.90 4.62
CA GLU A 5 3.39 7.59 4.71
C GLU A 5 3.28 8.82 3.76
N PRO A 6 3.57 8.68 2.45
CA PRO A 6 3.56 9.82 1.52
C PRO A 6 2.18 10.44 1.31
N SER A 7 1.09 9.78 1.70
CA SER A 7 -0.27 10.34 1.62
C SER A 7 -0.66 11.22 2.82
N ASP A 8 0.11 11.20 3.93
CA ASP A 8 -0.30 11.86 5.17
C ASP A 8 -0.41 13.38 5.03
N GLY A 9 -1.53 13.93 5.52
CA GLY A 9 -1.83 15.36 5.47
C GLY A 9 -2.06 15.95 4.07
N LEU A 10 -2.08 15.12 3.02
CA LEU A 10 -2.25 15.59 1.64
C LEU A 10 -3.72 15.61 1.20
N ALA A 11 -4.03 16.52 0.28
CA ALA A 11 -5.34 16.53 -0.37
C ALA A 11 -5.48 15.31 -1.30
N PRO A 12 -6.69 14.74 -1.48
CA PRO A 12 -6.91 13.55 -2.32
C PRO A 12 -6.32 13.65 -3.73
N ALA A 13 -6.47 14.81 -4.38
CA ALA A 13 -5.93 15.04 -5.72
C ALA A 13 -4.39 15.00 -5.80
N ILE A 14 -3.69 15.22 -4.68
CA ILE A 14 -2.22 15.09 -4.60
C ILE A 14 -1.84 13.62 -4.41
N VAL A 15 -2.61 12.88 -3.61
CA VAL A 15 -2.41 11.42 -3.43
C VAL A 15 -2.55 10.70 -4.77
N ASP A 16 -3.54 11.07 -5.59
CA ASP A 16 -3.72 10.52 -6.94
C ASP A 16 -2.50 10.80 -7.84
N GLN A 17 -1.95 12.02 -7.80
CA GLN A 17 -0.74 12.37 -8.56
C GLN A 17 0.49 11.58 -8.10
N ILE A 18 0.62 11.34 -6.79
CA ILE A 18 1.68 10.49 -6.24
C ILE A 18 1.51 9.07 -6.73
N ALA A 19 0.30 8.52 -6.72
CA ALA A 19 0.01 7.17 -7.22
C ALA A 19 0.45 7.02 -8.69
N ASP A 20 0.10 7.98 -9.56
CA ASP A 20 0.47 7.99 -10.98
C ASP A 20 2.00 8.05 -11.20
N LEU A 21 2.69 8.86 -10.39
CA LEU A 21 4.15 8.95 -10.41
C LEU A 21 4.79 7.62 -10.00
N LEU A 22 4.34 7.03 -8.89
CA LEU A 22 4.85 5.75 -8.40
C LEU A 22 4.59 4.62 -9.39
N ALA A 23 3.42 4.61 -10.04
CA ALA A 23 3.10 3.66 -11.11
C ALA A 23 4.03 3.81 -12.32
N THR A 24 4.44 5.03 -12.65
CA THR A 24 5.40 5.30 -13.73
C THR A 24 6.80 4.80 -13.37
N LEU A 25 7.30 5.12 -12.19
CA LEU A 25 8.60 4.65 -11.71
C LEU A 25 8.68 3.12 -11.65
N ARG A 26 7.59 2.48 -11.20
CA ARG A 26 7.44 1.02 -11.23
C ARG A 26 7.57 0.48 -12.66
N ARG A 27 6.90 1.09 -13.65
CA ARG A 27 7.00 0.66 -15.07
C ARG A 27 8.41 0.81 -15.63
N GLU A 28 9.20 1.74 -15.10
CA GLU A 28 10.61 1.93 -15.45
C GLU A 28 11.55 0.93 -14.74
N GLY A 29 11.01 0.01 -13.94
CA GLY A 29 11.77 -1.03 -13.24
C GLY A 29 12.31 -0.59 -11.88
N VAL A 30 11.86 0.54 -11.34
CA VAL A 30 12.25 0.98 -10.00
C VAL A 30 11.54 0.13 -8.95
N ALA A 31 12.32 -0.54 -8.09
CA ALA A 31 11.78 -1.21 -6.92
C ALA A 31 11.34 -0.16 -5.88
N ILE A 32 10.10 -0.30 -5.38
CA ILE A 32 9.48 0.62 -4.42
C ILE A 32 9.08 -0.16 -3.18
N LEU A 33 9.48 0.33 -2.01
CA LEU A 33 8.93 -0.08 -0.72
C LEU A 33 8.11 1.10 -0.18
N LEU A 34 6.81 0.89 -0.07
CA LEU A 34 5.84 1.88 0.38
C LEU A 34 5.31 1.46 1.75
N VAL A 35 5.49 2.31 2.76
CA VAL A 35 4.82 2.20 4.06
C VAL A 35 3.61 3.12 4.01
N GLU A 36 2.43 2.55 4.19
CA GLU A 36 1.17 3.29 4.10
C GLU A 36 0.12 2.75 5.06
N GLN A 37 -0.72 3.67 5.54
CA GLN A 37 -1.95 3.35 6.26
C GLN A 37 -3.17 3.45 5.33
N ASP A 38 -3.09 4.25 4.26
CA ASP A 38 -4.12 4.30 3.24
C ASP A 38 -4.02 3.11 2.28
N LEU A 39 -4.94 2.16 2.45
CA LEU A 39 -5.04 0.98 1.60
C LEU A 39 -5.39 1.31 0.15
N HIS A 40 -6.03 2.45 -0.13
CA HIS A 40 -6.33 2.86 -1.49
C HIS A 40 -5.04 3.08 -2.29
N LEU A 41 -4.11 3.87 -1.73
CA LEU A 41 -2.81 4.13 -2.34
C LEU A 41 -1.97 2.85 -2.40
N ALA A 42 -1.93 2.08 -1.32
CA ALA A 42 -1.21 0.81 -1.30
C ALA A 42 -1.70 -0.15 -2.40
N PHE A 43 -3.01 -0.26 -2.61
CA PHE A 43 -3.58 -1.12 -3.65
C PHE A 43 -3.37 -0.59 -5.07
N ALA A 44 -3.28 0.73 -5.25
CA ALA A 44 -3.00 1.33 -6.55
C ALA A 44 -1.55 1.09 -7.00
N VAL A 45 -0.61 1.05 -6.06
CA VAL A 45 0.83 1.09 -6.37
C VAL A 45 1.53 -0.26 -6.18
N CYS A 46 1.16 -1.05 -5.17
CA CYS A 46 1.93 -2.23 -4.74
C CYS A 46 1.50 -3.53 -5.46
N ASP A 47 2.47 -4.39 -5.75
CA ASP A 47 2.22 -5.77 -6.24
C ASP A 47 1.89 -6.75 -5.12
N GLU A 48 2.46 -6.50 -3.95
CA GLU A 48 2.36 -7.35 -2.77
C GLU A 48 2.16 -6.46 -1.55
N ILE A 49 1.39 -6.95 -0.58
CA ILE A 49 1.10 -6.28 0.67
C ILE A 49 1.69 -7.11 1.81
N ALA A 50 2.47 -6.47 2.66
CA ALA A 50 2.92 -7.03 3.92
C ALA A 50 2.28 -6.25 5.07
N VAL A 51 1.70 -6.96 6.05
CA VAL A 51 1.11 -6.36 7.24
C VAL A 51 2.07 -6.54 8.41
N MET A 52 2.41 -5.43 9.06
CA MET A 52 3.24 -5.42 10.25
C MET A 52 2.39 -5.20 11.50
N GLU A 53 2.55 -6.06 12.50
CA GLU A 53 2.01 -5.88 13.85
C GLU A 53 3.13 -6.02 14.87
N LYS A 54 3.26 -5.05 15.79
CA LYS A 54 4.27 -5.07 16.88
C LYS A 54 5.70 -5.38 16.38
N GLY A 55 6.09 -4.77 15.26
CA GLY A 55 7.41 -4.93 14.67
C GLY A 55 7.65 -6.26 13.95
N ARG A 56 6.61 -7.06 13.68
CA ARG A 56 6.72 -8.32 12.94
C ARG A 56 5.79 -8.34 11.75
N ILE A 57 6.26 -8.87 10.62
CA ILE A 57 5.40 -9.16 9.47
C ILE A 57 4.55 -10.38 9.81
N VAL A 58 3.25 -10.18 9.98
CA VAL A 58 2.27 -11.22 10.35
C VAL A 58 1.52 -11.77 9.12
N HIS A 59 1.58 -11.05 8.00
CA HIS A 59 0.94 -11.44 6.76
C HIS A 59 1.71 -10.85 5.57
N ARG A 60 1.76 -11.59 4.45
CA ARG A 60 2.41 -11.17 3.20
C ARG A 60 1.77 -11.90 2.04
N VAL A 61 1.18 -11.17 1.10
CA VAL A 61 0.41 -11.77 0.01
C VAL A 61 0.29 -10.79 -1.17
N GLY A 62 -0.02 -11.29 -2.37
CA GLY A 62 -0.26 -10.42 -3.54
C GLY A 62 -1.42 -9.46 -3.31
N THR A 63 -1.31 -8.23 -3.79
CA THR A 63 -2.31 -7.16 -3.58
C THR A 63 -3.72 -7.57 -3.97
N GLN A 64 -3.87 -8.27 -5.11
CA GLN A 64 -5.17 -8.73 -5.59
C GLN A 64 -5.82 -9.75 -4.64
N GLU A 65 -5.02 -10.66 -4.10
CA GLU A 65 -5.48 -11.66 -3.14
C GLU A 65 -5.82 -11.01 -1.80
N PHE A 66 -5.00 -10.09 -1.31
CA PHE A 66 -5.28 -9.33 -0.09
C PHE A 66 -6.59 -8.54 -0.20
N ARG A 67 -6.82 -7.89 -1.35
CA ARG A 67 -8.02 -7.09 -1.59
C ARG A 67 -9.29 -7.95 -1.66
N ALA A 68 -9.18 -9.18 -2.15
CA ALA A 68 -10.29 -10.13 -2.19
C ALA A 68 -10.62 -10.71 -0.80
N ASP A 69 -9.61 -10.88 0.07
CA ASP A 69 -9.78 -11.40 1.43
C ASP A 69 -10.14 -10.31 2.44
N ARG A 70 -11.39 -9.84 2.35
CA ARG A 70 -11.95 -8.83 3.27
C ARG A 70 -11.91 -9.27 4.74
N ALA A 71 -12.03 -10.57 5.01
CA ALA A 71 -12.02 -11.09 6.38
C ALA A 71 -10.64 -10.92 7.03
N THR A 72 -9.57 -11.17 6.27
CA THR A 72 -8.20 -10.94 6.72
C THR A 72 -7.90 -9.46 6.87
N ALA A 73 -8.31 -8.62 5.92
CA ALA A 73 -8.14 -7.17 6.03
C ALA A 73 -8.82 -6.61 7.30
N HIS A 74 -10.07 -6.98 7.56
CA HIS A 74 -10.80 -6.55 8.75
C HIS A 74 -10.14 -7.02 10.05
N ARG A 75 -9.69 -8.29 10.10
CA ARG A 75 -9.04 -8.85 11.30
C ARG A 75 -7.70 -8.19 11.61
N LEU A 76 -6.89 -7.89 10.59
CA LEU A 76 -5.53 -7.40 10.77
C LEU A 76 -5.43 -5.87 10.87
N LEU A 77 -6.33 -5.15 10.20
CA LEU A 77 -6.25 -3.70 10.05
C LEU A 77 -7.49 -2.97 10.60
N GLY A 78 -8.54 -3.69 11.03
CA GLY A 78 -9.75 -3.07 11.58
C GLY A 78 -10.59 -2.28 10.58
N VAL A 79 -10.30 -2.40 9.28
CA VAL A 79 -11.02 -1.73 8.18
C VAL A 79 -12.17 -2.61 7.67
N ALA A 80 -13.36 -2.01 7.53
CA ALA A 80 -14.62 -2.67 7.16
C ALA A 80 -14.85 -2.81 5.66
#